data_AF-A0A7K4P3C1-F1
#
_entry.id   AF-A0A7K4P3C1-F1
#
_cell.length_a   1.000
_cell.length_b   1.000
_cell.length_c   1.000
_cell.angle_alpha   90.00
_cell.angle_beta   90.00
_cell.angle_gamma   90.00
#
_symmetry.space_group_name_H-M   'P 1'
#
loop_
_entity.id
_entity.type
_entity.pdbx_description
1 polymer ?
#
loop_
_entity_poly.entity_id
_entity_poly.type
_entity_poly.pdbx_seq_one_letter_code
_entity_poly.pdbx_strand_id
1 'polypeptide(L)'
;MAKRTAKKKTTKAVSQTRKITKREPSPSVLLKNVASFSDSNKALQKEIKVMSKIFGENQKVLVSMKGMIDTLTSTLEHIQKQSKQINTIEADTQKLYSGLSQVRAQSNLVHKINDQTAKLQEEINRISDFQKSSKSVSQEVRDSVDSIKNNSQMIIKIAQRIDDVRDELRKVSGKADSFSEISSEIGKLKNSIEEISGKTGVGVGTQIIESLKQELGKIVEGTSFTSNLNTELEAIKITIDAISSKASKIDSLGGVIDGLKQQFDTIVLKTNSVEGLSLESIKELEGKINSIEQKMASVSDIVKRQDASTAEFHKKSEKLFEEIQAVKNVTSKASSDSSQEMMVLLKLSEYQSGIRMNAESKYGDAKDLEKMASQTANIVNLFDRISIELDEKIPLPYEVRQWAISKIFDCADKWEIRFSDVYSILTNAIGRHMFKEAVRIQQVRDIYGIRAVDEIRKDLNIS
;
A
#
# COMPACT_ATOMS: atom_id res chain seq x y z
N MET A 1 -2.85 105.82 62.96
CA MET A 1 -3.71 105.45 64.11
C MET A 1 -2.97 104.43 64.97
N ALA A 2 -2.98 104.68 66.27
CA ALA A 2 -2.29 103.91 67.30
C ALA A 2 -3.21 102.83 67.88
N LYS A 3 -2.64 101.67 68.29
CA LYS A 3 -2.74 101.23 69.69
C LYS A 3 -1.68 100.16 70.01
N ARG A 4 -0.70 100.58 70.80
CA ARG A 4 0.14 99.75 71.67
C ARG A 4 -0.70 99.28 72.85
N THR A 5 -0.41 98.09 73.35
CA THR A 5 -0.28 97.77 74.80
C THR A 5 0.38 96.39 74.92
N ALA A 6 1.28 96.07 75.83
CA ALA A 6 2.21 96.82 76.66
C ALA A 6 3.19 95.78 77.23
N LYS A 7 4.48 96.12 77.27
CA LYS A 7 5.53 95.39 78.00
C LYS A 7 5.27 95.45 79.50
N LYS A 8 5.64 94.40 80.23
CA LYS A 8 6.23 94.54 81.57
C LYS A 8 7.63 93.95 81.56
N LYS A 9 8.59 94.78 81.97
CA LYS A 9 10.03 94.60 81.95
C LYS A 9 10.52 95.12 83.28
N THR A 10 11.28 94.33 84.04
CA THR A 10 12.24 94.74 85.10
C THR A 10 12.74 93.44 85.75
N THR A 11 14.01 93.20 86.05
CA THR A 11 15.24 94.00 86.04
C THR A 11 16.43 93.05 86.15
N LYS A 12 17.60 93.46 85.66
CA LYS A 12 18.88 92.76 85.80
C LYS A 12 19.37 92.75 87.24
N ALA A 13 20.03 91.66 87.65
CA ALA A 13 21.14 91.70 88.61
C ALA A 13 22.23 90.74 88.11
N VAL A 14 23.43 91.28 87.90
CA VAL A 14 24.67 90.54 87.64
C VAL A 14 25.27 90.19 88.99
N SER A 15 25.56 88.91 89.25
CA SER A 15 26.62 88.52 90.19
C SER A 15 27.02 87.06 89.99
N GLN A 16 28.18 86.88 89.37
CA GLN A 16 29.27 86.03 89.85
C GLN A 16 28.95 84.63 90.40
N THR A 17 29.39 83.63 89.63
CA THR A 17 30.12 82.42 90.07
C THR A 17 29.60 81.65 91.30
N ARG A 18 28.95 80.51 91.04
CA ARG A 18 29.26 79.25 91.76
C ARG A 18 29.36 78.09 90.76
N LYS A 19 30.58 77.59 90.59
CA LYS A 19 30.87 76.27 90.01
C LYS A 19 29.98 75.25 90.73
N ILE A 20 29.03 74.64 90.03
CA ILE A 20 28.53 73.32 90.42
C ILE A 20 29.50 72.35 89.78
N THR A 21 30.39 71.85 90.62
CA THR A 21 31.29 70.73 90.36
C THR A 21 30.51 69.65 89.61
N LYS A 22 30.90 69.35 88.36
CA LYS A 22 30.54 68.08 87.73
C LYS A 22 31.07 67.01 88.68
N ARG A 23 30.17 66.40 89.46
CA ARG A 23 30.48 65.19 90.21
C ARG A 23 30.97 64.20 89.17
N GLU A 24 32.22 63.77 89.28
CA GLU A 24 32.74 62.69 88.45
C GLU A 24 31.74 61.53 88.51
N PRO A 25 31.41 60.88 87.37
CA PRO A 25 30.56 59.71 87.41
C PRO A 25 31.20 58.74 88.39
N SER A 26 30.47 58.39 89.45
CA SER A 26 30.91 57.37 90.42
C SER A 26 31.51 56.19 89.65
N PRO A 27 32.62 55.57 90.09
CA PRO A 27 33.22 54.40 89.45
C PRO A 27 32.20 53.31 89.07
N SER A 28 31.09 53.22 89.80
CA SER A 28 29.94 52.36 89.52
C SER A 28 29.23 52.65 88.19
N VAL A 29 29.13 53.92 87.77
CA VAL A 29 28.50 54.34 86.50
C VAL A 29 29.41 54.03 85.30
N LEU A 30 30.72 54.23 85.46
CA LEU A 30 31.70 53.84 84.43
C LEU A 30 31.76 52.32 84.27
N LEU A 31 31.75 51.56 85.36
CA LEU A 31 31.67 50.09 85.32
C LEU A 31 30.37 49.60 84.68
N LYS A 32 29.23 50.24 84.95
CA LYS A 32 27.95 49.89 84.31
C LYS A 32 27.96 50.17 82.81
N ASN A 33 28.55 51.28 82.37
CA ASN A 33 28.69 51.60 80.96
C ASN A 33 29.65 50.63 80.27
N VAL A 34 30.80 50.31 80.86
CA VAL A 34 31.76 49.32 80.34
C VAL A 34 31.14 47.93 80.28
N ALA A 35 30.35 47.52 81.28
CA ALA A 35 29.58 46.29 81.24
C ALA A 35 28.56 46.30 80.10
N SER A 36 27.80 47.40 79.91
CA SER A 36 26.85 47.50 78.79
C SER A 36 27.52 47.49 77.42
N PHE A 37 28.70 48.11 77.27
CA PHE A 37 29.47 48.04 76.04
C PHE A 37 30.02 46.62 75.80
N SER A 38 30.44 45.92 76.85
CA SER A 38 30.86 44.52 76.77
C SER A 38 29.70 43.62 76.34
N ASP A 39 28.51 43.82 76.91
CA ASP A 39 27.32 43.04 76.58
C ASP A 39 26.81 43.35 75.16
N SER A 40 26.83 44.61 74.72
CA SER A 40 26.54 44.99 73.33
C SER A 40 27.55 44.39 72.36
N ASN A 41 28.85 44.38 72.68
CA ASN A 41 29.87 43.75 71.84
C ASN A 41 29.69 42.23 71.77
N LYS A 42 29.31 41.58 72.87
CA LYS A 42 28.94 40.15 72.87
C LYS A 42 27.69 39.87 72.04
N ALA A 43 26.69 40.74 72.09
CA ALA A 43 25.49 40.63 71.27
C ALA A 43 25.83 40.76 69.78
N LEU A 44 26.64 41.75 69.40
CA LEU A 44 27.10 41.98 68.05
C LEU A 44 27.94 40.79 67.52
N GLN A 45 28.81 40.20 68.36
CA GLN A 45 29.53 38.97 68.01
C GLN A 45 28.60 37.78 67.77
N LYS A 46 27.53 37.64 68.56
CA LYS A 46 26.51 36.59 68.34
C LYS A 46 25.77 36.84 67.01
N GLU A 47 25.40 38.07 66.70
CA GLU A 47 24.76 38.43 65.44
C GLU A 47 25.67 38.18 64.24
N ILE A 48 26.95 38.58 64.30
CA ILE A 48 27.94 38.28 63.24
C ILE A 48 28.04 36.78 63.01
N LYS A 49 28.03 35.97 64.08
CA LYS A 49 28.10 34.51 63.98
C LYS A 49 26.85 33.92 63.32
N VAL A 50 25.66 34.44 63.67
CA VAL A 50 24.40 34.09 62.98
C VAL A 50 24.45 34.50 61.52
N MET A 51 24.98 35.67 61.20
CA MET A 51 25.08 36.19 59.84
C MET A 51 26.04 35.37 58.98
N SER A 52 27.20 34.94 59.52
CA SER A 52 28.09 33.98 58.85
C SER A 52 27.42 32.63 58.60
N LYS A 53 26.57 32.17 59.52
CA LYS A 53 25.80 30.93 59.32
C LYS A 53 24.78 31.08 58.18
N ILE A 54 24.04 32.20 58.15
CA ILE A 54 23.11 32.53 57.06
C ILE A 54 23.85 32.61 55.72
N PHE A 55 25.05 33.20 55.68
CA PHE A 55 25.83 33.28 54.45
C PHE A 55 26.24 31.89 53.94
N GLY A 56 26.65 30.99 54.84
CA GLY A 56 26.96 29.60 54.49
C GLY A 56 25.73 28.82 54.00
N GLU A 57 24.57 29.02 54.61
CA GLU A 57 23.29 28.41 54.16
C GLU A 57 22.88 28.95 52.79
N ASN A 58 22.97 30.26 52.55
CA ASN A 58 22.69 30.87 51.25
C ASN A 58 23.61 30.33 50.16
N GLN A 59 24.89 30.09 50.47
CA GLN A 59 25.82 29.51 49.51
C GLN A 59 25.42 28.08 49.11
N LYS A 60 24.92 27.26 50.07
CA LYS A 60 24.37 25.93 49.76
C LYS A 60 23.13 26.01 48.86
N VAL A 61 22.24 26.96 49.12
CA VAL A 61 21.06 27.21 48.26
C VAL A 61 21.50 27.58 46.85
N LEU A 62 22.48 28.47 46.69
CA LEU A 62 23.00 28.87 45.37
C LEU A 62 23.63 27.69 44.61
N VAL A 63 24.38 26.81 45.30
CA VAL A 63 24.94 25.59 44.69
C VAL A 63 23.82 24.63 44.25
N SER A 64 22.76 24.48 45.04
CA SER A 64 21.60 23.68 44.67
C SER A 64 20.85 24.27 43.46
N MET A 65 20.66 25.60 43.42
CA MET A 65 20.07 26.29 42.28
C MET A 65 20.91 26.12 41.02
N LYS A 66 22.24 26.16 41.11
CA LYS A 66 23.13 25.84 39.99
C LYS A 66 22.89 24.41 39.49
N GLY A 67 22.82 23.42 40.39
CA GLY A 67 22.53 22.03 40.02
C GLY A 67 21.17 21.86 39.32
N MET A 68 20.14 22.59 39.78
CA MET A 68 18.83 22.62 39.12
C MET A 68 18.91 23.28 37.73
N ILE A 69 19.64 24.39 37.58
CA ILE A 69 19.85 25.05 36.28
C ILE A 69 20.60 24.13 35.31
N ASP A 70 21.65 23.44 35.77
CA ASP A 70 22.41 22.49 34.96
C ASP A 70 21.49 21.33 34.49
N THR A 71 20.62 20.83 35.38
CA THR A 71 19.63 19.78 35.05
C THR A 71 18.58 20.28 34.06
N LEU A 72 18.06 21.50 34.25
CA LEU A 72 17.12 22.14 33.31
C LEU A 72 17.77 22.36 31.94
N THR A 73 19.04 22.77 31.91
CA THR A 73 19.80 22.98 30.67
C THR A 73 19.95 21.66 29.91
N SER A 74 20.32 20.58 30.60
CA SER A 74 20.41 19.24 29.99
C SER A 74 19.06 18.75 29.47
N THR A 75 17.99 18.96 30.23
CA THR A 75 16.63 18.60 29.81
C THR A 75 16.20 19.38 28.57
N LEU A 76 16.54 20.68 28.51
CA LEU A 76 16.23 21.54 27.38
C LEU A 76 17.00 21.13 26.11
N GLU A 77 18.26 20.73 26.23
CA GLU A 77 19.02 20.12 25.12
C GLU A 77 18.39 18.82 24.61
N HIS A 78 17.91 17.97 25.52
CA HIS A 78 17.21 16.73 25.16
C HIS A 78 15.91 17.03 24.40
N ILE A 79 15.10 17.98 24.89
CA ILE A 79 13.87 18.42 24.22
C ILE A 79 14.17 18.98 22.83
N GLN A 80 15.22 19.80 22.68
CA GLN A 80 15.62 20.32 21.37
C GLN A 80 16.07 19.22 20.41
N LYS A 81 16.83 18.22 20.88
CA LYS A 81 17.21 17.05 20.05
C LYS A 81 16.00 16.24 19.63
N GLN A 82 15.06 15.97 20.55
CA GLN A 82 13.83 15.26 20.26
C GLN A 82 12.95 16.03 19.26
N SER A 83 12.83 17.36 19.40
CA SER A 83 12.10 18.19 18.44
C SER A 83 12.66 18.07 17.02
N LYS A 84 13.99 18.04 16.84
CA LYS A 84 14.59 17.79 15.53
C LYS A 84 14.25 16.40 14.98
N GLN A 85 14.25 15.37 15.83
CA GLN A 85 13.84 14.02 15.42
C GLN A 85 12.37 13.98 15.00
N ILE A 86 11.48 14.65 15.73
CA ILE A 86 10.06 14.76 15.36
C ILE A 86 9.90 15.41 13.99
N ASN A 87 10.64 16.48 13.70
CA ASN A 87 10.60 17.12 12.38
C ASN A 87 11.06 16.17 11.26
N THR A 88 12.07 15.32 11.51
CA THR A 88 12.51 14.30 10.55
C THR A 88 11.43 13.23 10.34
N ILE A 89 10.80 12.75 11.42
CA ILE A 89 9.71 11.77 11.36
C ILE A 89 8.49 12.35 10.62
N GLU A 90 8.17 13.63 10.83
CA GLU A 90 7.09 14.31 10.12
C GLU A 90 7.39 14.37 8.61
N ALA A 91 8.62 14.74 8.22
CA ALA A 91 9.04 14.76 6.83
C ALA A 91 8.97 13.37 6.17
N ASP A 92 9.39 12.32 6.88
CA ASP A 92 9.30 10.95 6.40
C ASP A 92 7.85 10.47 6.31
N THR A 93 6.97 10.89 7.23
CA THR A 93 5.54 10.61 7.19
C THR A 93 4.88 11.26 5.97
N GLN A 94 5.26 12.49 5.63
CA GLN A 94 4.78 13.15 4.41
C GLN A 94 5.24 12.42 3.14
N LYS A 95 6.50 11.94 3.10
CA LYS A 95 7.00 11.10 2.00
C LYS A 95 6.27 9.76 1.90
N LEU A 96 5.95 9.13 3.03
CA LEU A 96 5.13 7.91 3.05
C LEU A 96 3.73 8.17 2.51
N TYR A 97 3.12 9.31 2.85
CA TYR A 97 1.81 9.70 2.30
C TYR A 97 1.84 9.89 0.79
N SER A 98 2.87 10.56 0.24
CA SER A 98 3.01 10.72 -1.21
C SER A 98 3.30 9.38 -1.90
N GLY A 99 4.16 8.53 -1.31
CA GLY A 99 4.41 7.17 -1.78
C GLY A 99 3.16 6.29 -1.77
N LEU A 100 2.36 6.35 -0.69
CA LEU A 100 1.09 5.62 -0.58
C LEU A 100 0.08 6.09 -1.62
N SER A 101 0.00 7.39 -1.87
CA SER A 101 -0.83 7.94 -2.95
C SER A 101 -0.41 7.39 -4.32
N GLN A 102 0.90 7.26 -4.57
CA GLN A 102 1.43 6.68 -5.80
C GLN A 102 1.11 5.18 -5.92
N VAL A 103 1.25 4.42 -4.84
CA VAL A 103 0.86 3.00 -4.80
C VAL A 103 -0.64 2.83 -5.05
N ARG A 104 -1.48 3.72 -4.52
CA ARG A 104 -2.92 3.72 -4.79
C ARG A 104 -3.24 4.00 -6.25
N ALA A 105 -2.51 4.92 -6.88
CA ALA A 105 -2.61 5.15 -8.32
C ALA A 105 -2.14 3.91 -9.14
N GLN A 106 -1.12 3.20 -8.68
CA GLN A 106 -0.66 1.94 -9.29
C GLN A 106 -1.65 0.79 -9.09
N SER A 107 -2.39 0.73 -7.97
CA SER A 107 -3.44 -0.28 -7.75
C SER A 107 -4.52 -0.25 -8.84
N ASN A 108 -4.89 0.94 -9.31
CA ASN A 108 -5.79 1.08 -10.46
C ASN A 108 -5.17 0.53 -11.76
N LEU A 109 -3.84 0.64 -11.92
CA LEU A 109 -3.13 0.05 -13.06
C LEU A 109 -3.13 -1.48 -12.95
N VAL A 110 -2.94 -2.03 -11.75
CA VAL A 110 -3.00 -3.48 -11.49
C VAL A 110 -4.39 -4.02 -11.84
N HIS A 111 -5.47 -3.34 -11.46
CA HIS A 111 -6.82 -3.73 -11.88
C HIS A 111 -6.99 -3.72 -13.40
N LYS A 112 -6.49 -2.69 -14.11
CA LYS A 112 -6.52 -2.65 -15.58
C LYS A 112 -5.70 -3.77 -16.21
N ILE A 113 -4.52 -4.07 -15.67
CA ILE A 113 -3.67 -5.17 -16.13
C ILE A 113 -4.41 -6.50 -15.91
N ASN A 114 -5.01 -6.70 -14.74
CA ASN A 114 -5.75 -7.92 -14.43
C ASN A 114 -6.95 -8.11 -15.38
N ASP A 115 -7.71 -7.05 -15.67
CA ASP A 115 -8.79 -7.10 -16.66
C ASP A 115 -8.27 -7.40 -18.07
N GLN A 116 -7.13 -6.83 -18.47
CA GLN A 116 -6.49 -7.14 -19.75
C GLN A 116 -5.99 -8.59 -19.80
N THR A 117 -5.41 -9.10 -18.71
CA THR A 117 -4.97 -10.49 -18.59
C THR A 117 -6.15 -11.44 -18.66
N ALA A 118 -7.29 -11.13 -18.04
CA ALA A 118 -8.51 -11.93 -18.14
C ALA A 118 -9.03 -11.99 -19.58
N LYS A 119 -9.05 -10.85 -20.29
CA LYS A 119 -9.42 -10.79 -21.72
C LYS A 119 -8.48 -11.59 -22.60
N LEU A 120 -7.16 -11.46 -22.38
CA LEU A 120 -6.16 -12.23 -23.11
C LEU A 120 -6.30 -13.74 -22.84
N GLN A 121 -6.61 -14.14 -21.61
CA GLN A 121 -6.88 -15.53 -21.27
C GLN A 121 -8.10 -16.07 -22.03
N GLU A 122 -9.16 -15.27 -22.15
CA GLU A 122 -10.34 -15.64 -22.93
C GLU A 122 -10.01 -15.77 -24.43
N GLU A 123 -9.23 -14.85 -25.01
CA GLU A 123 -8.79 -14.95 -26.39
C GLU A 123 -7.87 -16.16 -26.62
N ILE A 124 -6.95 -16.46 -25.70
CA ILE A 124 -6.09 -17.65 -25.76
C ILE A 124 -6.94 -18.92 -25.72
N ASN A 125 -7.96 -18.98 -24.87
CA ASN A 125 -8.87 -20.12 -24.81
C ASN A 125 -9.64 -20.29 -26.14
N ARG A 126 -10.15 -19.19 -26.73
CA ARG A 126 -10.81 -19.23 -28.05
C ARG A 126 -9.87 -19.71 -29.16
N ILE A 127 -8.60 -19.27 -29.14
CA ILE A 127 -7.58 -19.73 -30.11
C ILE A 127 -7.28 -21.22 -29.90
N SER A 128 -7.20 -21.68 -28.65
CA SER A 128 -6.98 -23.10 -28.32
C SER A 128 -8.12 -23.99 -28.83
N ASP A 129 -9.37 -23.54 -28.67
CA ASP A 129 -10.53 -24.26 -29.19
C ASP A 129 -10.55 -24.27 -30.72
N PHE A 130 -10.17 -23.16 -31.37
CA PHE A 130 -10.01 -23.10 -32.83
C PHE A 130 -8.89 -24.02 -33.34
N GLN A 131 -7.81 -24.19 -32.57
CA GLN A 131 -6.76 -25.18 -32.89
C GLN A 131 -7.25 -26.62 -32.78
N LYS A 132 -8.12 -26.95 -31.82
CA LYS A 132 -8.73 -28.28 -31.71
C LYS A 132 -9.62 -28.58 -32.93
N SER A 133 -10.44 -27.63 -33.37
CA SER A 133 -11.24 -27.79 -34.59
C SER A 133 -10.36 -27.89 -35.84
N SER A 134 -9.27 -27.13 -35.92
CA SER A 134 -8.30 -27.20 -37.02
C SER A 134 -7.62 -28.57 -37.15
N LYS A 135 -7.29 -29.23 -36.02
CA LYS A 135 -6.77 -30.60 -36.02
C LYS A 135 -7.79 -31.60 -36.60
N SER A 136 -9.07 -31.44 -36.28
CA SER A 136 -10.14 -32.27 -36.83
C SER A 136 -10.26 -32.10 -38.35
N VAL A 137 -10.27 -30.86 -38.84
CA VAL A 137 -10.33 -30.56 -40.28
C VAL A 137 -9.08 -31.07 -40.99
N SER A 138 -7.90 -30.97 -40.37
CA SER A 138 -6.66 -31.52 -40.93
C SER A 138 -6.70 -33.04 -41.08
N GLN A 139 -7.37 -33.74 -40.15
CA GLN A 139 -7.55 -35.19 -40.23
C GLN A 139 -8.54 -35.56 -41.35
N GLU A 140 -9.69 -34.88 -41.43
CA GLU A 140 -10.66 -35.09 -42.53
C GLU A 140 -10.03 -34.83 -43.90
N VAL A 141 -9.23 -33.77 -44.03
CA VAL A 141 -8.50 -33.47 -45.27
C VAL A 141 -7.48 -34.56 -45.58
N ARG A 142 -6.76 -35.08 -44.57
CA ARG A 142 -5.79 -36.18 -44.77
C ARG A 142 -6.48 -37.46 -45.21
N ASP A 143 -7.59 -37.83 -44.57
CA ASP A 143 -8.41 -39.00 -44.94
C ASP A 143 -9.00 -38.85 -46.35
N SER A 144 -9.40 -37.62 -46.73
CA SER A 144 -9.86 -37.31 -48.09
C SER A 144 -8.72 -37.40 -49.11
N VAL A 145 -7.52 -36.93 -48.78
CA VAL A 145 -6.33 -37.02 -49.67
C VAL A 145 -5.94 -38.48 -49.89
N ASP A 146 -5.96 -39.31 -48.85
CA ASP A 146 -5.67 -40.74 -48.98
C ASP A 146 -6.74 -41.46 -49.83
N SER A 147 -8.01 -41.10 -49.66
CA SER A 147 -9.11 -41.60 -50.50
C SER A 147 -8.96 -41.17 -51.96
N ILE A 148 -8.61 -39.90 -52.22
CA ILE A 148 -8.34 -39.39 -53.57
C ILE A 148 -7.15 -40.12 -54.19
N LYS A 149 -6.08 -40.36 -53.42
CA LYS A 149 -4.89 -41.09 -53.88
C LYS A 149 -5.24 -42.54 -54.26
N ASN A 150 -6.01 -43.24 -53.44
CA ASN A 150 -6.47 -44.59 -53.74
C ASN A 150 -7.34 -44.64 -55.01
N ASN A 151 -8.31 -43.72 -55.12
CA ASN A 151 -9.16 -43.61 -56.31
C ASN A 151 -8.34 -43.28 -57.56
N SER A 152 -7.35 -42.39 -57.46
CA SER A 152 -6.42 -42.06 -58.54
C SER A 152 -5.62 -43.28 -59.00
N GLN A 153 -5.11 -44.10 -58.08
CA GLN A 153 -4.43 -45.36 -58.43
C GLN A 153 -5.38 -46.34 -59.14
N MET A 154 -6.65 -46.40 -58.75
CA MET A 154 -7.64 -47.23 -59.43
C MET A 154 -7.92 -46.73 -60.85
N ILE A 155 -8.05 -45.42 -61.03
CA ILE A 155 -8.21 -44.78 -62.36
C ILE A 155 -7.00 -45.06 -63.24
N ILE A 156 -5.77 -44.97 -62.72
CA ILE A 156 -4.54 -45.31 -63.46
C ILE A 156 -4.54 -46.77 -63.91
N LYS A 157 -4.92 -47.70 -63.03
CA LYS A 157 -5.03 -49.14 -63.38
C LYS A 157 -6.10 -49.40 -64.45
N ILE A 158 -7.22 -48.67 -64.38
CA ILE A 158 -8.28 -48.76 -65.40
C ILE A 158 -7.77 -48.21 -66.74
N ALA A 159 -7.07 -47.07 -66.73
CA ALA A 159 -6.48 -46.49 -67.93
C ALA A 159 -5.47 -47.44 -68.60
N GLN A 160 -4.58 -48.05 -67.82
CA GLN A 160 -3.64 -49.07 -68.33
C GLN A 160 -4.37 -50.25 -68.98
N ARG A 161 -5.42 -50.77 -68.34
CA ARG A 161 -6.23 -51.85 -68.93
C ARG A 161 -6.94 -51.42 -70.22
N ILE A 162 -7.37 -50.16 -70.32
CA ILE A 162 -7.98 -49.62 -71.54
C ILE A 162 -6.95 -49.53 -72.67
N ASP A 163 -5.73 -49.12 -72.36
CA ASP A 163 -4.63 -49.09 -73.34
C ASP A 163 -4.29 -50.51 -73.82
N ASP A 164 -4.22 -51.50 -72.92
CA ASP A 164 -4.02 -52.90 -73.29
C ASP A 164 -5.13 -53.41 -74.22
N VAL A 165 -6.39 -53.15 -73.90
CA VAL A 165 -7.55 -53.54 -74.74
C VAL A 165 -7.51 -52.85 -76.11
N ARG A 166 -7.09 -51.57 -76.16
CA ARG A 166 -6.92 -50.84 -77.42
C ARG A 166 -5.84 -51.48 -78.29
N ASP A 167 -4.71 -51.87 -77.71
CA ASP A 167 -3.62 -52.50 -78.45
C ASP A 167 -4.01 -53.89 -78.97
N GLU A 168 -4.77 -54.66 -78.20
CA GLU A 168 -5.37 -55.93 -78.66
C GLU A 168 -6.35 -55.71 -79.83
N LEU A 169 -7.24 -54.71 -79.74
CA LEU A 169 -8.14 -54.34 -80.84
C LEU A 169 -7.38 -53.93 -82.10
N ARG A 170 -6.28 -53.19 -81.97
CA ARG A 170 -5.43 -52.79 -83.10
C ARG A 170 -4.76 -53.98 -83.78
N LYS A 171 -4.32 -54.98 -83.01
CA LYS A 171 -3.79 -56.25 -83.56
C LYS A 171 -4.86 -57.04 -84.31
N VAL A 172 -6.08 -57.09 -83.80
CA VAL A 172 -7.21 -57.76 -84.49
C VAL A 172 -7.56 -57.04 -85.78
N SER A 173 -7.57 -55.70 -85.79
CA SER A 173 -7.79 -54.88 -86.99
C SER A 173 -6.75 -55.15 -88.08
N GLY A 174 -5.45 -55.21 -87.74
CA GLY A 174 -4.41 -55.47 -88.75
C GLY A 174 -4.50 -56.86 -89.41
N LYS A 175 -5.17 -57.82 -88.76
CA LYS A 175 -5.49 -59.14 -89.33
C LYS A 175 -6.65 -59.09 -90.33
N ALA A 176 -7.53 -58.10 -90.23
CA ALA A 176 -8.61 -57.89 -91.18
C ALA A 176 -8.10 -57.31 -92.52
N ASP A 177 -7.07 -56.45 -92.48
CA ASP A 177 -6.45 -55.89 -93.70
C ASP A 177 -5.83 -56.97 -94.60
N SER A 178 -5.28 -58.04 -94.01
CA SER A 178 -4.71 -59.18 -94.74
C SER A 178 -5.78 -59.95 -95.54
N PHE A 179 -7.04 -59.90 -95.11
CA PHE A 179 -8.16 -60.53 -95.79
C PHE A 179 -8.60 -59.74 -97.03
N SER A 180 -8.41 -58.41 -97.02
CA SER A 180 -8.68 -57.53 -98.17
C SER A 180 -7.72 -57.79 -99.34
N GLU A 181 -6.44 -58.07 -99.06
CA GLU A 181 -5.46 -58.48 -100.07
C GLU A 181 -5.82 -59.82 -100.72
N ILE A 182 -6.28 -60.81 -99.94
CA ILE A 182 -6.74 -62.11 -100.46
C ILE A 182 -7.92 -61.93 -101.42
N SER A 183 -8.86 -61.02 -101.11
CA SER A 183 -9.99 -60.74 -101.99
C SER A 183 -9.58 -60.06 -103.30
N SER A 184 -8.52 -59.24 -103.28
CA SER A 184 -7.92 -58.61 -104.46
C SER A 184 -7.19 -59.64 -105.35
N GLU A 185 -6.48 -60.59 -104.76
CA GLU A 185 -5.82 -61.69 -105.50
C GLU A 185 -6.81 -62.65 -106.17
N ILE A 186 -7.94 -62.95 -105.51
CA ILE A 186 -9.05 -63.71 -106.10
C ILE A 186 -9.63 -63.00 -107.32
N GLY A 187 -9.75 -61.66 -107.26
CA GLY A 187 -10.18 -60.85 -108.41
C GLY A 187 -9.21 -60.94 -109.60
N LYS A 188 -7.91 -60.99 -109.35
CA LYS A 188 -6.89 -61.17 -110.40
C LYS A 188 -6.91 -62.58 -111.00
N LEU A 189 -7.08 -63.61 -110.17
CA LEU A 189 -7.25 -65.00 -110.61
C LEU A 189 -8.47 -65.18 -111.51
N LYS A 190 -9.59 -64.53 -111.17
CA LYS A 190 -10.81 -64.54 -111.98
C LYS A 190 -10.56 -63.98 -113.39
N ASN A 191 -9.87 -62.85 -113.49
CA ASN A 191 -9.55 -62.22 -114.78
C ASN A 191 -8.60 -63.09 -115.62
N SER A 192 -7.63 -63.77 -114.99
CA SER A 192 -6.75 -64.73 -115.69
C SER A 192 -7.48 -65.97 -116.21
N ILE A 193 -8.51 -66.45 -115.50
CA ILE A 193 -9.34 -67.57 -115.96
C ILE A 193 -10.22 -67.16 -117.14
N GLU A 194 -10.75 -65.93 -117.15
CA GLU A 194 -11.48 -65.35 -118.29
C GLU A 194 -10.60 -65.22 -119.54
N GLU A 195 -9.31 -64.88 -119.39
CA GLU A 195 -8.37 -64.79 -120.50
C GLU A 195 -8.00 -66.16 -121.10
N ILE A 196 -7.88 -67.20 -120.25
CA ILE A 196 -7.64 -68.60 -120.67
C ILE A 196 -8.87 -69.16 -121.40
N SER A 197 -10.08 -68.82 -120.96
CA SER A 197 -11.34 -69.20 -121.60
C SER A 197 -11.48 -68.62 -123.02
N GLY A 198 -10.78 -67.54 -123.37
CA GLY A 198 -10.85 -66.93 -124.70
C GLY A 198 -9.96 -67.54 -125.78
N LYS A 199 -8.99 -68.41 -125.41
CA LYS A 199 -7.87 -68.79 -126.31
C LYS A 199 -7.76 -70.27 -126.72
N THR A 200 -8.65 -71.16 -126.28
CA THR A 200 -8.59 -72.58 -126.69
C THR A 200 -9.86 -73.04 -127.40
N GLY A 201 -9.72 -73.29 -128.70
CA GLY A 201 -10.78 -73.84 -129.54
C GLY A 201 -10.95 -75.36 -129.38
N VAL A 202 -12.22 -75.77 -129.43
CA VAL A 202 -12.77 -77.06 -129.89
C VAL A 202 -12.54 -78.30 -128.99
N GLY A 203 -13.64 -78.86 -128.48
CA GLY A 203 -13.82 -80.33 -128.50
C GLY A 203 -14.50 -80.99 -127.31
N VAL A 204 -14.15 -80.66 -126.06
CA VAL A 204 -14.62 -81.40 -124.85
C VAL A 204 -15.13 -80.46 -123.73
N GLY A 205 -15.12 -79.15 -123.96
CA GLY A 205 -15.42 -78.15 -122.94
C GLY A 205 -16.89 -77.96 -122.58
N THR A 206 -17.86 -78.40 -123.39
CA THR A 206 -19.25 -77.92 -123.26
C THR A 206 -19.95 -78.41 -121.99
N GLN A 207 -19.67 -79.61 -121.47
CA GLN A 207 -20.27 -80.10 -120.22
C GLN A 207 -19.62 -79.53 -118.95
N ILE A 208 -18.29 -79.29 -118.98
CA ILE A 208 -17.57 -78.65 -117.88
C ILE A 208 -17.94 -77.17 -117.81
N ILE A 209 -18.12 -76.52 -118.96
CA ILE A 209 -18.58 -75.12 -119.04
C ILE A 209 -20.01 -74.98 -118.53
N GLU A 210 -20.94 -75.90 -118.85
CA GLU A 210 -22.30 -75.84 -118.30
C GLU A 210 -22.31 -76.08 -116.77
N SER A 211 -21.46 -76.97 -116.26
CA SER A 211 -21.33 -77.24 -114.82
C SER A 211 -20.67 -76.10 -114.06
N LEU A 212 -19.61 -75.49 -114.62
CA LEU A 212 -18.99 -74.28 -114.09
C LEU A 212 -19.93 -73.08 -114.15
N LYS A 213 -20.78 -72.98 -115.18
CA LYS A 213 -21.80 -71.94 -115.30
C LYS A 213 -22.91 -72.11 -114.25
N GLN A 214 -23.27 -73.33 -113.91
CA GLN A 214 -24.26 -73.62 -112.86
C GLN A 214 -23.68 -73.43 -111.44
N GLU A 215 -22.40 -73.75 -111.21
CA GLU A 215 -21.66 -73.40 -109.99
C GLU A 215 -21.43 -71.89 -109.86
N LEU A 216 -21.07 -71.19 -110.94
CA LEU A 216 -21.00 -69.72 -110.97
C LEU A 216 -22.37 -69.08 -110.73
N GLY A 217 -23.45 -69.68 -111.21
CA GLY A 217 -24.81 -69.26 -110.88
C GLY A 217 -25.09 -69.30 -109.37
N LYS A 218 -24.64 -70.35 -108.68
CA LYS A 218 -24.71 -70.44 -107.20
C LYS A 218 -23.77 -69.46 -106.49
N ILE A 219 -22.61 -69.15 -107.06
CA ILE A 219 -21.70 -68.11 -106.54
C ILE A 219 -22.30 -66.71 -106.72
N VAL A 220 -23.03 -66.46 -107.80
CA VAL A 220 -23.76 -65.20 -108.05
C VAL A 220 -24.97 -65.07 -107.12
N GLU A 221 -25.71 -66.14 -106.83
CA GLU A 221 -26.71 -66.10 -105.75
C GLU A 221 -26.04 -65.90 -104.37
N GLY A 222 -24.84 -66.46 -104.15
CA GLY A 222 -23.98 -66.15 -103.01
C GLY A 222 -23.52 -64.69 -102.94
N THR A 223 -23.46 -63.95 -104.05
CA THR A 223 -23.18 -62.50 -104.05
C THR A 223 -24.31 -61.63 -103.50
N SER A 224 -25.47 -62.20 -103.16
CA SER A 224 -26.46 -61.52 -102.31
C SER A 224 -25.89 -61.21 -100.91
N PHE A 225 -24.95 -62.02 -100.39
CA PHE A 225 -24.18 -61.70 -99.18
C PHE A 225 -23.29 -60.45 -99.35
N THR A 226 -22.84 -60.14 -100.56
CA THR A 226 -22.02 -58.96 -100.86
C THR A 226 -22.83 -57.67 -100.72
N SER A 227 -24.14 -57.71 -100.97
CA SER A 227 -25.02 -56.56 -100.75
C SER A 227 -25.22 -56.26 -99.25
N ASN A 228 -25.34 -57.29 -98.41
CA ASN A 228 -25.37 -57.15 -96.95
C ASN A 228 -24.04 -56.65 -96.39
N LEU A 229 -22.91 -57.15 -96.91
CA LEU A 229 -21.58 -56.64 -96.54
C LEU A 229 -21.44 -55.15 -96.84
N ASN A 230 -21.99 -54.65 -97.95
CA ASN A 230 -21.92 -53.23 -98.27
C ASN A 230 -22.75 -52.37 -97.31
N THR A 231 -23.92 -52.87 -96.88
CA THR A 231 -24.71 -52.20 -95.82
C THR A 231 -24.04 -52.25 -94.46
N GLU A 232 -23.37 -53.35 -94.12
CA GLU A 232 -22.56 -53.46 -92.91
C GLU A 232 -21.31 -52.55 -92.97
N LEU A 233 -20.70 -52.40 -94.14
CA LEU A 233 -19.55 -51.52 -94.36
C LEU A 233 -19.93 -50.03 -94.20
N GLU A 234 -21.08 -49.62 -94.73
CA GLU A 234 -21.60 -48.26 -94.50
C GLU A 234 -21.97 -48.04 -93.02
N ALA A 235 -22.50 -49.04 -92.32
CA ALA A 235 -22.72 -48.96 -90.88
C ALA A 235 -21.40 -48.82 -90.10
N ILE A 236 -20.37 -49.59 -90.48
CA ILE A 236 -19.03 -49.50 -89.90
C ILE A 236 -18.43 -48.11 -90.15
N LYS A 237 -18.56 -47.57 -91.36
CA LYS A 237 -18.10 -46.23 -91.71
C LYS A 237 -18.77 -45.15 -90.86
N ILE A 238 -20.09 -45.23 -90.66
CA ILE A 238 -20.82 -44.33 -89.75
C ILE A 238 -20.27 -44.45 -88.31
N THR A 239 -19.96 -45.67 -87.84
CA THR A 239 -19.36 -45.85 -86.50
C THR A 239 -17.93 -45.31 -86.42
N ILE A 240 -17.13 -45.41 -87.50
CA ILE A 240 -15.79 -44.85 -87.56
C ILE A 240 -15.84 -43.33 -87.55
N ASP A 241 -16.75 -42.70 -88.30
CA ASP A 241 -16.95 -41.26 -88.29
C ASP A 241 -17.40 -40.78 -86.90
N ALA A 242 -18.28 -41.52 -86.23
CA ALA A 242 -18.68 -41.24 -84.85
C ALA A 242 -17.50 -41.38 -83.86
N ILE A 243 -16.64 -42.40 -84.02
CA ILE A 243 -15.43 -42.57 -83.19
C ILE A 243 -14.42 -41.46 -83.46
N SER A 244 -14.22 -41.07 -84.72
CA SER A 244 -13.34 -39.97 -85.12
C SER A 244 -13.79 -38.64 -84.50
N SER A 245 -15.10 -38.38 -84.49
CA SER A 245 -15.68 -37.21 -83.80
C SER A 245 -15.51 -37.24 -82.27
N LYS A 246 -15.40 -38.44 -81.67
CA LYS A 246 -15.08 -38.59 -80.24
C LYS A 246 -13.58 -38.48 -79.97
N ALA A 247 -12.73 -38.90 -80.91
CA ALA A 247 -11.28 -38.77 -80.82
C ALA A 247 -10.83 -37.31 -80.86
N SER A 248 -11.46 -36.45 -81.67
CA SER A 248 -11.18 -35.00 -81.65
C SER A 248 -11.54 -34.35 -80.30
N LYS A 249 -12.50 -34.90 -79.56
CA LYS A 249 -12.78 -34.48 -78.16
C LYS A 249 -11.71 -34.97 -77.18
N ILE A 250 -10.96 -36.02 -77.49
CA ILE A 250 -9.82 -36.49 -76.68
C ILE A 250 -8.62 -35.56 -76.85
N ASP A 251 -8.39 -35.02 -78.05
CA ASP A 251 -7.35 -34.00 -78.27
C ASP A 251 -7.61 -32.74 -77.42
N SER A 252 -8.88 -32.35 -77.30
CA SER A 252 -9.31 -31.28 -76.38
C SER A 252 -9.05 -31.60 -74.90
N LEU A 253 -9.04 -32.87 -74.49
CA LEU A 253 -8.73 -33.29 -73.11
C LEU A 253 -7.21 -33.31 -72.85
N GLY A 254 -6.38 -33.52 -73.87
CA GLY A 254 -4.92 -33.49 -73.75
C GLY A 254 -4.40 -32.16 -73.18
N GLY A 255 -4.93 -31.03 -73.65
CA GLY A 255 -4.58 -29.70 -73.12
C GLY A 255 -5.00 -29.49 -71.66
N VAL A 256 -6.13 -30.08 -71.25
CA VAL A 256 -6.60 -30.02 -69.85
C VAL A 256 -5.71 -30.88 -68.95
N ILE A 257 -5.26 -32.04 -69.43
CA ILE A 257 -4.34 -32.94 -68.70
C ILE A 257 -2.98 -32.28 -68.50
N ASP A 258 -2.42 -31.61 -69.51
CA ASP A 258 -1.17 -30.86 -69.37
C ASP A 258 -1.31 -29.69 -68.39
N GLY A 259 -2.43 -28.97 -68.42
CA GLY A 259 -2.73 -27.92 -67.43
C GLY A 259 -2.82 -28.45 -66.00
N LEU A 260 -3.49 -29.59 -65.80
CA LEU A 260 -3.59 -30.28 -64.51
C LEU A 260 -2.23 -30.77 -64.01
N LYS A 261 -1.39 -31.30 -64.90
CA LYS A 261 -0.02 -31.71 -64.58
C LYS A 261 0.82 -30.53 -64.09
N GLN A 262 0.73 -29.39 -64.77
CA GLN A 262 1.45 -28.17 -64.39
C GLN A 262 0.97 -27.61 -63.04
N GLN A 263 -0.33 -27.69 -62.75
CA GLN A 263 -0.88 -27.35 -61.43
C GLN A 263 -0.39 -28.32 -60.36
N PHE A 264 -0.32 -29.63 -60.66
CA PHE A 264 0.16 -30.64 -59.72
C PHE A 264 1.64 -30.43 -59.38
N ASP A 265 2.49 -30.16 -60.36
CA ASP A 265 3.91 -29.84 -60.15
C ASP A 265 4.09 -28.58 -59.28
N THR A 266 3.23 -27.57 -59.48
CA THR A 266 3.22 -26.35 -58.65
C THR A 266 2.78 -26.65 -57.21
N ILE A 267 1.78 -27.50 -57.02
CA ILE A 267 1.31 -27.94 -55.69
C ILE A 267 2.39 -28.77 -54.98
N VAL A 268 3.11 -29.64 -55.69
CA VAL A 268 4.21 -30.43 -55.13
C VAL A 268 5.35 -29.51 -54.64
N LEU A 269 5.74 -28.51 -55.44
CA LEU A 269 6.74 -27.52 -55.03
C LEU A 269 6.28 -26.72 -53.79
N LYS A 270 5.00 -26.33 -53.74
CA LYS A 270 4.43 -25.61 -52.59
C LYS A 270 4.33 -26.50 -51.35
N THR A 271 4.05 -27.79 -51.50
CA THR A 271 3.95 -28.77 -50.40
C THR A 271 5.31 -29.04 -49.77
N ASN A 272 6.36 -29.21 -50.59
CA ASN A 272 7.73 -29.39 -50.11
C ASN A 272 8.25 -28.16 -49.34
N SER A 273 7.82 -26.94 -49.74
CA SER A 273 8.13 -25.72 -48.98
C SER A 273 7.36 -25.60 -47.67
N VAL A 274 6.14 -26.15 -47.58
CA VAL A 274 5.30 -26.10 -46.37
C VAL A 274 5.76 -27.13 -45.33
N GLU A 275 6.20 -28.32 -45.73
CA GLU A 275 6.70 -29.35 -44.80
C GLU A 275 7.97 -28.91 -44.05
N GLY A 276 8.94 -28.32 -44.76
CA GLY A 276 10.19 -27.84 -44.16
C GLY A 276 9.99 -26.64 -43.22
N LEU A 277 9.07 -25.73 -43.55
CA LEU A 277 8.72 -24.59 -42.70
C LEU A 277 7.85 -24.98 -41.50
N SER A 278 6.98 -26.00 -41.62
CA SER A 278 6.08 -26.38 -40.55
C SER A 278 6.79 -27.09 -39.41
N LEU A 279 7.65 -28.08 -39.69
CA LEU A 279 8.26 -28.90 -38.64
C LEU A 279 9.28 -28.13 -37.81
N GLU A 280 10.17 -27.37 -38.46
CA GLU A 280 11.21 -26.61 -37.77
C GLU A 280 10.61 -25.44 -36.98
N SER A 281 9.63 -24.72 -37.54
CA SER A 281 8.94 -23.63 -36.83
C SER A 281 8.13 -24.14 -35.64
N ILE A 282 7.49 -25.32 -35.75
CA ILE A 282 6.76 -25.94 -34.64
C ILE A 282 7.73 -26.34 -33.52
N LYS A 283 8.89 -26.90 -33.86
CA LYS A 283 9.91 -27.32 -32.88
C LYS A 283 10.54 -26.13 -32.16
N GLU A 284 10.80 -25.03 -32.88
CA GLU A 284 11.27 -23.77 -32.27
C GLU A 284 10.19 -23.13 -31.37
N LEU A 285 8.92 -23.17 -31.79
CA LEU A 285 7.78 -22.73 -30.98
C LEU A 285 7.64 -23.56 -29.70
N GLU A 286 7.78 -24.87 -29.78
CA GLU A 286 7.72 -25.77 -28.62
C GLU A 286 8.84 -25.45 -27.61
N GLY A 287 10.06 -25.19 -28.08
CA GLY A 287 11.16 -24.73 -27.23
C GLY A 287 10.89 -23.39 -26.55
N LYS A 288 10.30 -22.43 -27.27
CA LYS A 288 9.89 -21.13 -26.71
C LYS A 288 8.76 -21.26 -25.70
N ILE A 289 7.77 -22.14 -25.96
CA ILE A 289 6.65 -22.42 -25.04
C ILE A 289 7.18 -23.01 -23.72
N ASN A 290 8.08 -23.99 -23.78
CA ASN A 290 8.68 -24.57 -22.57
C ASN A 290 9.47 -23.53 -21.75
N SER A 291 10.18 -22.61 -22.41
CA SER A 291 10.88 -21.51 -21.74
C SER A 291 9.90 -20.52 -21.09
N ILE A 292 8.79 -20.21 -21.75
CA ILE A 292 7.73 -19.36 -21.19
C ILE A 292 7.10 -20.03 -19.97
N GLU A 293 6.82 -21.32 -20.04
CA GLU A 293 6.20 -22.09 -18.95
C GLU A 293 7.08 -22.11 -17.69
N GLN A 294 8.40 -22.33 -17.85
CA GLN A 294 9.36 -22.19 -16.74
C GLN A 294 9.40 -20.78 -16.14
N LYS A 295 9.37 -19.74 -16.99
CA LYS A 295 9.35 -18.35 -16.52
C LYS A 295 8.05 -18.03 -15.79
N MET A 296 6.91 -18.54 -16.26
CA MET A 296 5.62 -18.38 -15.59
C MET A 296 5.60 -19.09 -14.23
N ALA A 297 6.18 -20.29 -14.11
CA ALA A 297 6.33 -20.97 -12.83
C ALA A 297 7.15 -20.14 -11.83
N SER A 298 8.28 -19.58 -12.30
CA SER A 298 9.13 -18.69 -11.48
C SER A 298 8.40 -17.42 -11.05
N VAL A 299 7.62 -16.80 -11.95
CA VAL A 299 6.80 -15.63 -11.63
C VAL A 299 5.68 -15.99 -10.65
N SER A 300 5.05 -17.15 -10.79
CA SER A 300 4.01 -17.63 -9.86
C SER A 300 4.54 -17.78 -8.44
N ASP A 301 5.76 -18.31 -8.28
CA ASP A 301 6.41 -18.43 -6.97
C ASP A 301 6.80 -17.07 -6.39
N ILE A 302 7.22 -16.11 -7.22
CA ILE A 302 7.48 -14.72 -6.80
C ILE A 302 6.19 -14.07 -6.32
N VAL A 303 5.07 -14.23 -7.03
CA VAL A 303 3.75 -13.70 -6.63
C VAL A 303 3.32 -14.27 -5.29
N LYS A 304 3.42 -15.60 -5.08
CA LYS A 304 3.10 -16.22 -3.79
C LYS A 304 3.96 -15.69 -2.64
N ARG A 305 5.26 -15.50 -2.88
CA ARG A 305 6.17 -14.88 -1.89
C ARG A 305 5.82 -13.43 -1.61
N GLN A 306 5.39 -12.68 -2.63
CA GLN A 306 4.98 -11.30 -2.49
C GLN A 306 3.67 -11.18 -1.69
N ASP A 307 2.70 -12.06 -1.91
CA ASP A 307 1.45 -12.10 -1.14
C ASP A 307 1.73 -12.41 0.34
N ALA A 308 2.60 -13.38 0.63
CA ALA A 308 3.02 -13.70 1.98
C ALA A 308 3.73 -12.51 2.67
N SER A 309 4.65 -11.85 1.97
CA SER A 309 5.35 -10.66 2.45
C SER A 309 4.39 -9.49 2.71
N THR A 310 3.39 -9.30 1.86
CA THR A 310 2.37 -8.25 2.01
C THR A 310 1.50 -8.51 3.22
N ALA A 311 1.08 -9.76 3.45
CA ALA A 311 0.32 -10.14 4.64
C ALA A 311 1.12 -9.93 5.93
N GLU A 312 2.40 -10.29 5.94
CA GLU A 312 3.30 -10.02 7.07
C GLU A 312 3.50 -8.52 7.30
N PHE A 313 3.67 -7.74 6.23
CA PHE A 313 3.80 -6.28 6.31
C PHE A 313 2.56 -5.65 6.94
N HIS A 314 1.35 -6.02 6.49
CA HIS A 314 0.11 -5.53 7.08
C HIS A 314 0.01 -5.88 8.57
N LYS A 315 0.32 -7.13 8.95
CA LYS A 315 0.29 -7.56 10.36
C LYS A 315 1.29 -6.77 11.22
N LYS A 316 2.49 -6.51 10.71
CA LYS A 316 3.52 -5.73 11.40
C LYS A 316 3.13 -4.26 11.51
N SER A 317 2.55 -3.70 10.45
CA SER A 317 2.07 -2.32 10.41
C SER A 317 0.92 -2.09 11.40
N GLU A 318 -0.03 -3.03 11.49
CA GLU A 318 -1.14 -2.95 12.45
C GLU A 318 -0.64 -2.95 13.89
N LYS A 319 0.29 -3.88 14.21
CA LYS A 319 0.92 -3.93 15.53
C LYS A 319 1.67 -2.63 15.87
N LEU A 320 2.37 -2.06 14.89
CA LEU A 320 3.10 -0.80 15.05
C LEU A 320 2.13 0.37 15.28
N PHE A 321 0.99 0.38 14.61
CA PHE A 321 -0.06 1.37 14.84
C PHE A 321 -0.65 1.27 16.25
N GLU A 322 -0.95 0.06 16.73
CA GLU A 322 -1.40 -0.18 18.12
C GLU A 322 -0.37 0.32 19.16
N GLU A 323 0.91 0.00 18.97
CA GLU A 323 2.00 0.46 19.85
C GLU A 323 2.14 2.00 19.84
N ILE A 324 2.00 2.65 18.68
CA ILE A 324 2.02 4.12 18.58
C ILE A 324 0.84 4.75 19.32
N GLN A 325 -0.37 4.19 19.22
CA GLN A 325 -1.53 4.69 19.95
C GLN A 325 -1.35 4.53 21.47
N ALA A 326 -0.81 3.39 21.92
CA ALA A 326 -0.50 3.16 23.33
C ALA A 326 0.52 4.18 23.85
N VAL A 327 1.61 4.43 23.11
CA VAL A 327 2.62 5.43 23.46
C VAL A 327 2.03 6.84 23.49
N LYS A 328 1.15 7.19 22.54
CA LYS A 328 0.47 8.49 22.49
C LYS A 328 -0.43 8.70 23.71
N ASN A 329 -1.18 7.68 24.13
CA ASN A 329 -2.07 7.75 25.30
C ASN A 329 -1.28 7.86 26.61
N VAL A 330 -0.19 7.10 26.76
CA VAL A 330 0.69 7.22 27.94
C VAL A 330 1.39 8.58 27.99
N THR A 331 1.87 9.08 26.85
CA THR A 331 2.56 10.37 26.78
C THR A 331 1.62 11.55 27.06
N SER A 332 0.40 11.52 26.52
CA SER A 332 -0.59 12.57 26.78
C SER A 332 -1.05 12.58 28.23
N LYS A 333 -1.22 11.41 28.85
CA LYS A 333 -1.54 11.30 30.28
C LYS A 333 -0.39 11.81 31.16
N ALA A 334 0.84 11.32 30.95
CA ALA A 334 2.01 11.78 31.70
C ALA A 334 2.28 13.28 31.55
N SER A 335 2.04 13.84 30.36
CA SER A 335 2.16 15.29 30.11
C SER A 335 1.07 16.10 30.83
N SER A 336 -0.16 15.57 30.91
CA SER A 336 -1.25 16.21 31.63
C SER A 336 -0.98 16.21 33.14
N ASP A 337 -0.65 15.05 33.69
CA ASP A 337 -0.39 14.85 35.12
C ASP A 337 0.80 15.73 35.57
N SER A 338 1.91 15.74 34.82
CA SER A 338 3.06 16.61 35.13
C SER A 338 2.73 18.11 35.06
N SER A 339 1.87 18.53 34.12
CA SER A 339 1.43 19.92 34.02
C SER A 339 0.53 20.32 35.19
N GLN A 340 -0.32 19.41 35.65
CA GLN A 340 -1.17 19.61 36.82
C GLN A 340 -0.35 19.66 38.12
N GLU A 341 0.61 18.76 38.31
CA GLU A 341 1.54 18.80 39.45
C GLU A 341 2.35 20.11 39.48
N MET A 342 2.86 20.56 38.33
CA MET A 342 3.58 21.83 38.23
C MET A 342 2.68 23.02 38.55
N MET A 343 1.42 23.01 38.11
CA MET A 343 0.44 24.04 38.44
C MET A 343 0.16 24.08 39.96
N VAL A 344 0.01 22.93 40.60
CA VAL A 344 -0.21 22.80 42.06
C VAL A 344 0.97 23.39 42.83
N LEU A 345 2.19 23.03 42.47
CA LEU A 345 3.41 23.52 43.12
C LEU A 345 3.59 25.04 42.93
N LEU A 346 3.32 25.55 41.72
CA LEU A 346 3.38 27.00 41.45
C LEU A 346 2.34 27.76 42.27
N LYS A 347 1.10 27.27 42.35
CA LYS A 347 0.03 27.90 43.15
C LYS A 347 0.31 27.86 44.64
N LEU A 348 0.91 26.77 45.14
CA LEU A 348 1.36 26.67 46.52
C LEU A 348 2.49 27.66 46.83
N SER A 349 3.46 27.79 45.93
CA SER A 349 4.57 28.74 46.04
C SER A 349 4.07 30.20 46.02
N GLU A 350 3.14 30.51 45.11
CA GLU A 350 2.48 31.83 45.03
C GLU A 350 1.77 32.17 46.36
N TYR A 351 1.02 31.21 46.90
CA TYR A 351 0.35 31.35 48.19
C TYR A 351 1.33 31.58 49.35
N GLN A 352 2.35 30.74 49.50
CA GLN A 352 3.35 30.85 50.57
C GLN A 352 4.12 32.17 50.48
N SER A 353 4.48 32.60 49.28
CA SER A 353 5.11 33.89 49.03
C SER A 353 4.20 35.05 49.44
N GLY A 354 2.91 34.99 49.07
CA GLY A 354 1.92 36.00 49.45
C GLY A 354 1.74 36.15 50.97
N ILE A 355 1.63 35.04 51.69
CA ILE A 355 1.53 35.04 53.17
C ILE A 355 2.82 35.58 53.80
N ARG A 356 3.99 35.21 53.30
CA ARG A 356 5.28 35.71 53.80
C ARG A 356 5.43 37.22 53.56
N MET A 357 5.10 37.70 52.36
CA MET A 357 5.19 39.12 52.01
C MET A 357 4.28 39.98 52.89
N ASN A 358 3.04 39.53 53.12
CA ASN A 358 2.12 40.21 54.04
C ASN A 358 2.65 40.21 55.48
N ALA A 359 3.24 39.09 55.93
CA ALA A 359 3.77 38.96 57.29
C ALA A 359 5.04 39.79 57.56
N GLU A 360 5.83 40.07 56.53
CA GLU A 360 7.01 40.92 56.64
C GLU A 360 6.63 42.41 56.82
N SER A 361 5.40 42.81 56.45
CA SER A 361 4.94 44.18 56.61
C SER A 361 5.01 44.65 58.07
N LYS A 362 5.56 45.86 58.27
CA LYS A 362 5.70 46.46 59.61
C LYS A 362 4.39 46.99 60.17
N TYR A 363 3.46 47.34 59.29
CA TYR A 363 2.15 47.87 59.64
C TYR A 363 1.09 47.14 58.80
N GLY A 364 -0.06 46.88 59.40
CA GLY A 364 -1.20 46.27 58.72
C GLY A 364 -2.47 46.48 59.53
N ASP A 365 -3.61 46.26 58.88
CA ASP A 365 -4.93 46.41 59.49
C ASP A 365 -5.70 45.08 59.44
N ALA A 366 -6.85 45.02 60.10
CA ALA A 366 -7.73 43.85 60.12
C ALA A 366 -8.07 43.35 58.69
N LYS A 367 -8.14 44.25 57.71
CA LYS A 367 -8.36 43.93 56.29
C LYS A 367 -7.22 43.11 55.67
N ASP A 368 -5.99 43.32 56.11
CA ASP A 368 -4.83 42.56 55.61
C ASP A 368 -4.85 41.13 56.16
N LEU A 369 -5.29 40.96 57.42
CA LEU A 369 -5.55 39.63 57.98
C LEU A 369 -6.69 38.92 57.27
N GLU A 370 -7.76 39.64 56.92
CA GLU A 370 -8.88 39.11 56.14
C GLU A 370 -8.42 38.64 54.76
N LYS A 371 -7.53 39.40 54.10
CA LYS A 371 -6.91 39.01 52.84
C LYS A 371 -6.06 37.74 53.00
N MET A 372 -5.23 37.65 54.02
CA MET A 372 -4.42 36.45 54.31
C MET A 372 -5.29 35.22 54.62
N ALA A 373 -6.37 35.40 55.38
CA ALA A 373 -7.32 34.35 55.70
C ALA A 373 -8.09 33.89 54.44
N SER A 374 -8.52 34.82 53.59
CA SER A 374 -9.17 34.53 52.31
C SER A 374 -8.24 33.82 51.33
N GLN A 375 -6.97 34.23 51.25
CA GLN A 375 -5.94 33.54 50.46
C GLN A 375 -5.75 32.09 50.95
N THR A 376 -5.80 31.88 52.27
CA THR A 376 -5.68 30.55 52.89
C THR A 376 -6.88 29.66 52.58
N ALA A 377 -8.10 30.20 52.60
CA ALA A 377 -9.29 29.46 52.21
C ALA A 377 -9.28 29.10 50.71
N ASN A 378 -8.86 30.04 49.86
CA ASN A 378 -8.80 29.83 48.42
C ASN A 378 -7.81 28.73 48.01
N ILE A 379 -6.62 28.69 48.62
CA ILE A 379 -5.64 27.64 48.30
C ILE A 379 -6.12 26.27 48.78
N VAL A 380 -6.80 26.17 49.93
CA VAL A 380 -7.36 24.90 50.40
C VAL A 380 -8.44 24.40 49.44
N ASN A 381 -9.38 25.26 49.05
CA ASN A 381 -10.43 24.89 48.10
C ASN A 381 -9.88 24.48 46.73
N LEU A 382 -8.78 25.09 46.29
CA LEU A 382 -8.09 24.74 45.04
C LEU A 382 -7.46 23.34 45.13
N PHE A 383 -6.82 23.00 46.26
CA PHE A 383 -6.27 21.67 46.49
C PHE A 383 -7.36 20.59 46.65
N ASP A 384 -8.48 20.91 47.31
CA ASP A 384 -9.61 19.99 47.43
C ASP A 384 -10.26 19.72 46.06
N ARG A 385 -10.39 20.74 45.20
CA ARG A 385 -10.86 20.57 43.82
C ARG A 385 -9.94 19.67 43.01
N ILE A 386 -8.64 19.92 43.07
CA ILE A 386 -7.63 19.14 42.35
C ILE A 386 -7.58 17.70 42.87
N SER A 387 -7.75 17.49 44.18
CA SER A 387 -7.84 16.15 44.78
C SER A 387 -9.05 15.35 44.27
N ILE A 388 -10.18 16.02 44.03
CA ILE A 388 -11.37 15.39 43.43
C ILE A 388 -11.13 15.07 41.95
N GLU A 389 -10.42 15.94 41.24
CA GLU A 389 -10.16 15.81 39.80
C GLU A 389 -9.14 14.71 39.47
N LEU A 390 -8.22 14.43 40.39
CA LEU A 390 -7.18 13.41 40.24
C LEU A 390 -7.56 12.03 40.82
N ASP A 391 -8.70 11.91 41.52
CA ASP A 391 -9.07 10.74 42.35
C ASP A 391 -7.98 10.34 43.39
N GLU A 392 -6.96 11.17 43.55
CA GLU A 392 -5.90 11.07 44.55
C GLU A 392 -6.14 12.10 45.63
N LYS A 393 -6.16 11.64 46.88
CA LYS A 393 -6.36 12.49 48.05
C LYS A 393 -5.07 13.27 48.32
N ILE A 394 -4.88 14.40 47.63
CA ILE A 394 -3.77 15.35 47.84
C ILE A 394 -4.30 16.61 48.55
N PRO A 395 -4.82 16.51 49.79
CA PRO A 395 -5.23 17.70 50.52
C PRO A 395 -4.00 18.55 50.83
N LEU A 396 -4.21 19.86 50.99
CA LEU A 396 -3.13 20.75 51.41
C LEU A 396 -2.48 20.23 52.70
N PRO A 397 -1.14 20.05 52.74
CA PRO A 397 -0.46 19.49 53.91
C PRO A 397 -0.79 20.27 55.18
N TYR A 398 -1.05 19.56 56.28
CA TYR A 398 -1.50 20.19 57.53
C TYR A 398 -0.45 21.18 58.07
N GLU A 399 0.83 20.96 57.78
CA GLU A 399 1.94 21.83 58.14
C GLU A 399 1.82 23.20 57.48
N VAL A 400 1.38 23.25 56.21
CA VAL A 400 1.19 24.51 55.48
C VAL A 400 0.01 25.27 56.07
N ARG A 401 -1.07 24.56 56.43
CA ARG A 401 -2.25 25.15 57.08
C ARG A 401 -1.91 25.73 58.46
N GLN A 402 -1.22 24.95 59.28
CA GLN A 402 -0.74 25.41 60.59
C GLN A 402 0.22 26.58 60.48
N TRP A 403 1.16 26.53 59.53
CA TRP A 403 2.12 27.60 59.30
C TRP A 403 1.42 28.91 58.93
N ALA A 404 0.44 28.87 58.03
CA ALA A 404 -0.28 30.06 57.61
C ALA A 404 -1.09 30.70 58.74
N ILE A 405 -1.83 29.90 59.51
CA ILE A 405 -2.59 30.40 60.66
C ILE A 405 -1.65 30.93 61.74
N SER A 406 -0.52 30.25 61.98
CA SER A 406 0.50 30.74 62.91
C SER A 406 1.05 32.10 62.45
N LYS A 407 1.28 32.28 61.14
CA LYS A 407 1.75 33.55 60.59
C LYS A 407 0.72 34.66 60.71
N ILE A 408 -0.57 34.36 60.53
CA ILE A 408 -1.65 35.32 60.76
C ILE A 408 -1.66 35.80 62.22
N PHE A 409 -1.48 34.90 63.19
CA PHE A 409 -1.35 35.29 64.60
C PHE A 409 -0.10 36.11 64.90
N ASP A 410 1.05 35.78 64.32
CA ASP A 410 2.27 36.59 64.46
C ASP A 410 2.06 38.03 63.90
N CYS A 411 1.31 38.16 62.81
CA CYS A 411 0.97 39.48 62.24
C CYS A 411 0.02 40.25 63.14
N ALA A 412 -0.98 39.56 63.70
CA ALA A 412 -1.95 40.17 64.59
C ALA A 412 -1.32 40.69 65.90
N ASP A 413 -0.34 39.96 66.45
CA ASP A 413 0.45 40.40 67.59
C ASP A 413 1.28 41.65 67.24
N LYS A 414 2.02 41.59 66.13
CA LYS A 414 2.86 42.68 65.63
C LYS A 414 2.07 43.97 65.31
N TRP A 415 0.82 43.85 64.89
CA TRP A 415 -0.07 44.97 64.56
C TRP A 415 -1.05 45.30 65.69
N GLU A 416 -0.90 44.67 66.87
CA GLU A 416 -1.73 44.89 68.06
C GLU A 416 -3.25 44.74 67.82
N ILE A 417 -3.64 43.80 66.95
CA ILE A 417 -5.05 43.55 66.61
C ILE A 417 -5.71 42.72 67.73
N ARG A 418 -6.93 43.10 68.13
CA ARG A 418 -7.68 42.41 69.18
C ARG A 418 -8.04 40.98 68.78
N PHE A 419 -7.93 40.07 69.75
CA PHE A 419 -8.25 38.65 69.55
C PHE A 419 -9.65 38.41 68.96
N SER A 420 -10.68 39.14 69.42
CA SER A 420 -12.06 39.01 68.91
C SER A 420 -12.17 39.25 67.41
N ASP A 421 -11.40 40.22 66.91
CA ASP A 421 -11.43 40.62 65.50
C ASP A 421 -10.69 39.57 64.66
N VAL A 422 -9.54 39.09 65.12
CA VAL A 422 -8.77 38.00 64.49
C VAL A 422 -9.56 36.69 64.46
N TYR A 423 -10.19 36.33 65.57
CA TYR A 423 -10.99 35.12 65.72
C TYR A 423 -12.20 35.14 64.78
N SER A 424 -12.89 36.27 64.69
CA SER A 424 -14.03 36.45 63.77
C SER A 424 -13.60 36.33 62.30
N ILE A 425 -12.47 36.95 61.93
CA ILE A 425 -11.92 36.89 60.57
C ILE A 425 -11.54 35.45 60.19
N LEU A 426 -10.81 34.75 61.06
CA LEU A 426 -10.37 33.37 60.78
C LEU A 426 -11.55 32.40 60.71
N THR A 427 -12.51 32.55 61.62
CA THR A 427 -13.71 31.71 61.68
C THR A 427 -14.61 31.91 60.47
N ASN A 428 -14.76 33.16 60.00
CA ASN A 428 -15.59 33.48 58.84
C ASN A 428 -14.92 33.13 57.50
N ALA A 429 -13.61 33.36 57.36
CA ALA A 429 -12.92 33.17 56.10
C ALA A 429 -12.45 31.71 55.86
N ILE A 430 -11.92 31.04 56.88
CA ILE A 430 -11.33 29.69 56.75
C ILE A 430 -12.31 28.60 57.23
N GLY A 431 -13.26 28.96 58.09
CA GLY A 431 -14.27 28.05 58.63
C GLY A 431 -13.82 27.34 59.92
N ARG A 432 -14.80 27.04 60.79
CA ARG A 432 -14.59 26.46 62.13
C ARG A 432 -13.80 25.15 62.13
N HIS A 433 -14.08 24.26 61.16
CA HIS A 433 -13.46 22.94 61.08
C HIS A 433 -11.96 23.03 60.79
N MET A 434 -11.60 23.83 59.79
CA MET A 434 -10.21 24.02 59.38
C MET A 434 -9.40 24.80 60.42
N PHE A 435 -10.00 25.84 61.00
CA PHE A 435 -9.38 26.61 62.07
C PHE A 435 -9.09 25.72 63.29
N LYS A 436 -9.99 24.81 63.64
CA LYS A 436 -9.81 23.83 64.73
C LYS A 436 -8.59 22.92 64.52
N GLU A 437 -8.38 22.40 63.31
CA GLU A 437 -7.26 21.48 63.03
C GLU A 437 -5.90 22.18 62.94
N ALA A 438 -5.91 23.47 62.54
CA ALA A 438 -4.68 24.18 62.21
C ALA A 438 -4.23 25.22 63.25
N VAL A 439 -5.03 25.51 64.28
CA VAL A 439 -4.65 26.45 65.35
C VAL A 439 -3.67 25.82 66.35
N ARG A 440 -2.61 26.56 66.70
CA ARG A 440 -1.71 26.21 67.80
C ARG A 440 -2.12 26.92 69.07
N ILE A 441 -2.77 26.20 69.97
CA ILE A 441 -3.25 26.73 71.27
C ILE A 441 -2.13 27.38 72.09
N GLN A 442 -0.91 26.84 72.00
CA GLN A 442 0.27 27.39 72.67
C GLN A 442 0.57 28.83 72.22
N GLN A 443 0.48 29.11 70.92
CA GLN A 443 0.76 30.43 70.36
C GLN A 443 -0.32 31.44 70.75
N VAL A 444 -1.60 31.04 70.72
CA VAL A 444 -2.71 31.90 71.16
C VAL A 444 -2.57 32.24 72.65
N ARG A 445 -2.14 31.28 73.47
CA ARG A 445 -1.87 31.51 74.90
C ARG A 445 -0.79 32.55 75.12
N ASP A 446 0.29 32.46 74.35
CA ASP A 446 1.48 33.30 74.55
C ASP A 446 1.23 34.74 74.06
N ILE A 447 0.37 34.93 73.05
CA ILE A 447 0.01 36.26 72.49
C ILE A 447 -1.16 36.91 73.26
N TYR A 448 -2.26 36.19 73.49
CA TYR A 448 -3.52 36.76 74.00
C TYR A 448 -3.92 36.28 75.41
N GLY A 449 -3.14 35.37 76.01
CA GLY A 449 -3.38 34.87 77.38
C GLY A 449 -4.42 33.76 77.49
N ILE A 450 -4.63 33.28 78.73
CA ILE A 450 -5.46 32.09 79.02
C ILE A 450 -6.94 32.28 78.65
N ARG A 451 -7.45 33.53 78.70
CA ARG A 451 -8.86 33.84 78.47
C ARG A 451 -9.28 33.64 77.00
N ALA A 452 -8.39 33.98 76.07
CA ALA A 452 -8.59 33.72 74.64
C ALA A 452 -8.54 32.21 74.32
N VAL A 453 -7.69 31.46 75.03
CA VAL A 453 -7.63 30.00 74.91
C VAL A 453 -8.91 29.34 75.38
N ASP A 454 -9.48 29.80 76.49
CA ASP A 454 -10.76 29.28 77.00
C ASP A 454 -11.92 29.56 76.04
N GLU A 455 -11.92 30.71 75.36
CA GLU A 455 -12.89 31.08 74.32
C GLU A 455 -12.78 30.14 73.09
N ILE A 456 -11.57 29.86 72.61
CA ILE A 456 -11.34 28.89 71.53
C ILE A 456 -11.76 27.47 71.94
N ARG A 457 -11.38 27.03 73.15
CA ARG A 457 -11.69 25.68 73.64
C ARG A 457 -13.20 25.46 73.79
N LYS A 458 -13.91 26.47 74.30
CA LYS A 458 -15.36 26.46 74.47
C LYS A 458 -16.10 26.44 73.12
N ASP A 459 -15.68 27.28 72.17
CA ASP A 459 -16.41 27.45 70.90
C ASP A 459 -16.05 26.40 69.84
N LEU A 460 -14.82 25.87 69.83
CA LEU A 460 -14.39 24.83 68.88
C LEU A 460 -14.45 23.41 69.44
N ASN A 461 -14.85 23.24 70.70
CA ASN A 461 -14.91 21.96 71.41
C ASN A 461 -13.57 21.20 71.29
N ILE A 462 -12.47 21.88 71.64
CA ILE A 462 -11.11 21.34 71.66
C ILE A 462 -10.82 20.98 73.12
N SER A 463 -10.55 19.69 73.39
CA SER A 463 -10.30 19.20 74.75
C SER A 463 -8.96 19.65 75.32
#